data_AF-A0A068X2U6-F1
#
_entry.id   AF-A0A068X2U6-F1
#
_cell.length_a   1.000
_cell.length_b   1.000
_cell.length_c   1.000
_cell.angle_alpha   90.00
_cell.angle_beta   90.00
_cell.angle_gamma   90.00
#
_symmetry.space_group_name_H-M   'P 1'
#
loop_
_entity.id
_entity.type
_entity.pdbx_description
1 polymer ?
#
loop_
_entity_poly.entity_id
_entity_poly.type
_entity_poly.pdbx_seq_one_letter_code
_entity_poly.pdbx_strand_id
1 'polypeptide(L)'
;MTDRTARVDGMRRPHENPTEWRLRKAFLAKNLDVLGPERLECLSNCFVNHELYGAGYPSKVMSEVATFLPHTRLFRSENMVKVS
;
A
#
# COMPACT_ATOMS: atom_id res chain seq x y z
N MET A 1 17.42 9.24 14.07
CA MET A 1 16.15 8.64 13.61
C MET A 1 15.10 9.74 13.65
N THR A 2 14.40 9.99 12.54
CA THR A 2 13.33 11.00 12.53
C THR A 2 12.05 10.39 13.12
N ASP A 3 11.24 11.20 13.79
CA ASP A 3 9.95 10.81 14.36
C ASP A 3 9.04 10.10 13.32
N ARG A 4 9.07 10.59 12.07
CA ARG A 4 8.36 10.01 10.93
C ARG A 4 8.69 8.54 10.69
N THR A 5 9.97 8.18 10.70
CA THR A 5 10.39 6.79 10.44
C THR A 5 9.94 5.87 11.56
N ALA A 6 10.07 6.31 12.82
CA ALA A 6 9.61 5.54 13.97
C ALA A 6 8.09 5.34 13.96
N ARG A 7 7.33 6.37 13.60
CA ARG A 7 5.86 6.28 13.46
C ARG A 7 5.46 5.27 12.39
N VAL A 8 6.07 5.31 11.21
CA VAL A 8 5.78 4.33 10.15
C VAL A 8 6.17 2.93 10.61
N ASP A 9 7.35 2.74 11.18
CA ASP A 9 7.80 1.42 11.66
C ASP A 9 6.89 0.84 12.74
N GLY A 10 6.33 1.68 13.60
CA GLY A 10 5.31 1.30 14.59
C GLY A 10 3.97 0.85 13.99
N MET A 11 3.70 1.11 12.71
CA MET A 11 2.48 0.66 12.04
C MET A 11 2.58 -0.78 11.49
N ARG A 12 3.75 -1.42 11.54
CA ARG A 12 3.94 -2.79 11.05
C ARG A 12 3.08 -3.78 11.85
N ARG A 13 2.41 -4.71 11.17
CA ARG A 13 1.63 -5.76 11.86
C ARG A 13 2.50 -6.98 12.19
N PRO A 14 2.22 -7.70 13.30
CA PRO A 14 3.02 -8.87 13.69
C PRO A 14 3.01 -10.01 12.66
N HIS A 15 1.89 -10.18 11.95
CA HIS A 15 1.69 -11.23 10.95
C HIS A 15 2.06 -10.79 9.52
N GLU A 16 2.56 -9.57 9.34
CA GLU A 16 2.91 -9.03 8.02
C GLU A 16 4.25 -9.59 7.55
N ASN A 17 4.22 -10.29 6.41
CA ASN A 17 5.41 -10.88 5.85
C ASN A 17 6.36 -9.78 5.31
N PRO A 18 7.66 -10.08 5.11
CA PRO A 18 8.64 -9.07 4.70
C PRO A 18 8.30 -8.36 3.38
N THR A 19 7.66 -9.04 2.43
CA THR A 19 7.28 -8.47 1.12
C THR A 19 6.09 -7.53 1.26
N GLU A 20 5.03 -7.95 1.96
CA GLU A 20 3.88 -7.10 2.30
C GLU A 20 4.36 -5.83 3.01
N TRP A 21 5.18 -6.01 4.06
CA TRP A 21 5.64 -4.90 4.86
C TRP A 21 6.46 -3.90 4.05
N ARG A 22 7.35 -4.38 3.18
CA ARG A 22 8.16 -3.50 2.33
C ARG A 22 7.30 -2.62 1.42
N LEU A 23 6.26 -3.18 0.80
CA LEU A 23 5.34 -2.44 -0.06
C LEU A 23 4.47 -1.48 0.77
N ARG A 24 3.85 -1.97 1.85
CA ARG A 24 2.99 -1.15 2.70
C ARG A 24 3.76 0.00 3.33
N LYS A 25 4.97 -0.24 3.84
CA LYS A 25 5.87 0.77 4.40
C LYS A 25 6.16 1.89 3.41
N ALA A 26 6.40 1.57 2.14
CA ALA A 26 6.64 2.58 1.10
C ALA A 26 5.39 3.46 0.88
N PHE A 27 4.20 2.85 0.86
CA PHE A 27 2.93 3.58 0.76
C PHE A 27 2.69 4.47 1.98
N LEU A 28 2.87 3.94 3.19
CA LEU A 28 2.71 4.68 4.44
C LEU A 28 3.68 5.87 4.52
N ALA A 29 4.96 5.65 4.24
CA ALA A 29 5.98 6.68 4.31
C ALA A 29 5.71 7.83 3.35
N LYS A 30 5.23 7.56 2.13
CA LYS A 30 4.89 8.60 1.15
C LYS A 30 3.70 9.45 1.62
N ASN A 31 2.67 8.82 2.18
CA ASN A 31 1.36 9.45 2.34
C ASN A 31 1.01 9.84 3.80
N LEU A 32 1.92 9.62 4.75
CA LEU A 32 1.69 9.80 6.20
C LEU A 32 1.12 11.17 6.60
N ASP A 33 1.54 12.23 5.91
CA ASP A 33 1.14 13.61 6.24
C ASP A 33 0.02 14.14 5.34
N VAL A 34 -0.41 13.34 4.35
CA VAL A 34 -1.43 13.73 3.36
C VAL A 34 -2.77 13.08 3.67
N LEU A 35 -2.75 11.84 4.17
CA LEU A 35 -3.94 11.08 4.50
C LEU A 35 -4.17 11.04 6.01
N GLY A 36 -5.44 11.14 6.41
CA GLY A 36 -5.84 10.84 7.78
C GLY A 36 -5.53 9.38 8.14
N PRO A 37 -5.33 9.06 9.44
CA PRO A 37 -4.82 7.77 9.90
C PRO A 37 -5.65 6.57 9.40
N GLU A 38 -6.98 6.64 9.51
CA GLU A 38 -7.88 5.57 9.06
C GLU A 38 -7.81 5.37 7.55
N ARG A 39 -7.79 6.46 6.77
CA ARG A 39 -7.74 6.37 5.31
C ARG A 39 -6.38 5.88 4.83
N LEU A 40 -5.32 6.32 5.49
CA LEU A 40 -3.96 5.86 5.24
C LEU A 40 -3.84 4.35 5.45
N GLU A 41 -4.34 3.85 6.58
CA GLU A 41 -4.32 2.42 6.87
C GLU A 41 -5.15 1.63 5.84
N CYS A 42 -6.39 2.08 5.59
CA CYS A 42 -7.29 1.43 4.63
C CYS A 42 -6.68 1.34 3.23
N LEU A 43 -6.21 2.46 2.66
CA LEU A 43 -5.64 2.47 1.32
C LEU A 43 -4.32 1.71 1.25
N SER A 44 -3.51 1.70 2.32
CA SER A 44 -2.28 0.91 2.37
C SER A 44 -2.57 -0.60 2.28
N ASN A 45 -3.67 -1.07 2.87
CA ASN A 45 -4.11 -2.47 2.76
C ASN A 45 -4.64 -2.77 1.37
N CYS A 46 -5.50 -1.89 0.82
CA CYS A 46 -6.02 -2.05 -0.54
C CYS A 46 -4.89 -2.13 -1.57
N PHE A 47 -3.87 -1.29 -1.42
CA PHE A 47 -2.68 -1.32 -2.26
C PHE A 47 -1.97 -2.67 -2.20
N VAL A 48 -1.58 -3.13 -1.01
CA VAL A 48 -0.86 -4.42 -0.87
C VAL A 48 -1.70 -5.58 -1.40
N ASN A 49 -3.00 -5.60 -1.09
CA ASN A 49 -3.90 -6.65 -1.53
C ASN A 49 -4.10 -6.66 -3.05
N HIS A 50 -4.16 -5.49 -3.66
CA HIS A 50 -4.23 -5.38 -5.10
C HIS A 50 -2.93 -5.83 -5.77
N GLU A 51 -1.78 -5.34 -5.31
CA GLU A 51 -0.47 -5.62 -5.94
C GLU A 51 0.00 -7.06 -5.75
N LEU A 52 -0.18 -7.65 -4.55
CA LEU A 52 0.33 -8.99 -4.26
C LEU A 52 -0.69 -10.10 -4.52
N TYR A 53 -1.97 -9.81 -4.34
CA TYR A 53 -3.03 -10.83 -4.38
C TYR A 53 -4.05 -10.59 -5.49
N GLY A 54 -3.91 -9.53 -6.30
CA GLY A 54 -4.84 -9.22 -7.39
C GLY A 54 -6.24 -8.82 -6.92
N ALA A 55 -6.40 -8.41 -5.67
CA ALA A 55 -7.70 -8.07 -5.12
C ALA A 55 -8.33 -6.87 -5.86
N GLY A 56 -9.61 -6.98 -6.19
CA GLY A 56 -10.41 -5.91 -6.78
C GLY A 56 -11.20 -5.13 -5.72
N TYR A 57 -11.25 -3.82 -5.87
CA TYR A 57 -12.07 -2.92 -5.04
C TYR A 57 -12.94 -2.02 -5.92
N PRO A 58 -13.97 -1.35 -5.38
CA PRO A 58 -14.76 -0.39 -6.14
C PRO A 58 -13.90 0.65 -6.85
N SER A 59 -14.31 1.07 -8.04
CA SER A 59 -13.52 1.97 -8.91
C SER A 59 -13.02 3.22 -8.19
N LYS A 60 -13.86 3.83 -7.36
CA LYS A 60 -13.48 5.00 -6.54
C LYS A 60 -12.28 4.72 -5.63
N VAL A 61 -12.24 3.55 -4.98
CA VAL A 61 -11.11 3.14 -4.12
C VAL A 61 -9.87 2.89 -4.96
N MET A 62 -10.01 2.23 -6.11
CA MET A 62 -8.90 1.98 -7.02
C MET A 62 -8.28 3.27 -7.56
N SER A 63 -9.12 4.26 -7.89
CA SER A 63 -8.66 5.59 -8.31
C SER A 63 -7.91 6.31 -7.19
N GLU A 64 -8.42 6.25 -5.96
CA GLU A 64 -7.73 6.86 -4.81
C GLU A 64 -6.39 6.17 -4.53
N VAL A 65 -6.32 4.83 -4.56
CA VAL A 65 -5.04 4.11 -4.43
C VAL A 65 -4.06 4.58 -5.50
N ALA A 66 -4.49 4.65 -6.77
CA ALA A 66 -3.68 5.12 -7.90
C ALA A 66 -3.10 6.53 -7.69
N THR A 67 -3.88 7.46 -7.13
CA THR A 67 -3.42 8.82 -6.81
C THR A 67 -2.27 8.82 -5.80
N PHE A 68 -2.30 7.91 -4.82
CA PHE A 68 -1.34 7.88 -3.71
C PHE A 68 -0.22 6.84 -3.89
N LEU A 69 -0.20 6.09 -4.99
CA LEU A 69 0.82 5.06 -5.26
C LEU A 69 2.24 5.62 -5.15
N PRO A 70 3.16 4.95 -4.46
CA PRO A 70 4.56 5.33 -4.51
C PRO A 70 5.08 5.18 -5.94
N HIS A 71 5.78 6.20 -6.47
CA HIS A 71 6.32 6.20 -7.85
C HIS A 71 7.37 5.11 -8.10
N THR A 72 7.73 4.34 -7.06
CA THR A 72 8.61 3.21 -7.16
C THR A 72 7.93 2.10 -7.96
N ARG A 73 8.43 1.84 -9.17
CA ARG A 73 8.15 0.63 -9.97
C ARG A 73 8.58 -0.61 -9.19
N LEU A 74 7.81 -1.03 -8.20
CA LEU A 74 8.06 -2.26 -7.45
C LEU A 74 7.12 -3.31 -8.03
N PHE A 75 7.65 -4.04 -9.01
CA PHE A 75 7.09 -5.27 -9.59
C PHE A 75 5.77 -5.12 -10.37
N ARG A 76 5.88 -4.62 -11.61
CA ARG A 76 4.99 -5.08 -12.68
C ARG A 76 5.64 -6.32 -13.32
N SER A 77 5.58 -7.46 -12.66
CA SER A 77 5.79 -8.74 -13.35
C SER A 77 4.42 -9.23 -13.80
N GLU A 78 4.16 -9.06 -15.10
CA GLU A 78 3.28 -9.87 -15.94
C GLU A 78 2.42 -10.89 -15.18
N ASN A 79 1.20 -10.50 -14.79
CA ASN A 79 0.09 -11.44 -14.62
C ASN A 79 -1.24 -10.68 -14.62
N MET A 80 -1.60 -10.13 -15.78
CA MET A 80 -3.00 -10.04 -16.18
C MET A 80 -3.45 -11.44 -16.59
N VAL A 81 -3.92 -12.26 -15.65
CA VAL A 81 -4.89 -13.29 -16.03
C VAL A 81 -6.23 -12.59 -16.08
N LYS A 82 -6.65 -12.20 -17.30
CA LYS A 82 -8.07 -11.97 -17.59
C LYS A 82 -8.77 -13.30 -17.30
N VAL A 83 -9.56 -13.37 -16.24
CA VAL A 83 -10.60 -14.38 -16.16
C VAL A 83 -11.78 -13.78 -16.92
N SER A 84 -12.00 -14.32 -18.12
CA SER A 84 -13.20 -14.14 -18.94
C SER A 84 -14.44 -14.67 -18.22
#